data_AF-Q2BBI5-F1
#
_entry.id   AF-Q2BBI5-F1
#
_cell.length_a   1.000
_cell.length_b   1.000
_cell.length_c   1.000
_cell.angle_alpha   90.00
_cell.angle_beta   90.00
_cell.angle_gamma   90.00
#
_symmetry.space_group_name_H-M   'P 1'
#
loop_
_entity.id
_entity.type
_entity.pdbx_description
1 polymer ?
#
loop_
_entity_poly.entity_id
_entity_poly.type
_entity_poly.pdbx_seq_one_letter_code
_entity_poly.pdbx_strand_id
1 'polypeptide(L)'
;MESHYEKVIEVSLDGEDQDREYPGLVTKWKEYRYKAYKDLGRKEEQQSLAREMFLDGDFGMYGELKELGKENERFYEELKEELKGNNRWLSERLLLQLIEKENDTEELMIFVRKNPSYIERYAGKLAKHYKEEVTGIYRAYIYNEAKSASNRSQYREVCRKLIHFKKLAGKPEQAEIIERLAEDNKRKPAFLDELEKIR
;
A
#
# COMPACT_ATOMS: atom_id res chain seq x y z
N MET A 1 37.65 0.41 -21.11
CA MET A 1 36.58 0.46 -20.08
C MET A 1 35.27 -0.05 -20.66
N GLU A 2 34.81 0.49 -21.79
CA GLU A 2 33.60 0.03 -22.51
C GLU A 2 33.53 -1.49 -22.73
N SER A 3 34.63 -2.10 -23.22
CA SER A 3 34.73 -3.56 -23.42
C SER A 3 34.53 -4.43 -22.17
N HIS A 4 34.77 -3.91 -20.96
CA HIS A 4 34.53 -4.68 -19.73
C HIS A 4 33.04 -4.72 -19.38
N TYR A 5 32.31 -3.63 -19.62
CA TYR A 5 30.88 -3.55 -19.33
C TYR A 5 30.05 -4.37 -20.31
N GLU A 6 30.44 -4.41 -21.60
CA GLU A 6 29.83 -5.34 -22.56
C GLU A 6 29.95 -6.80 -22.09
N LYS A 7 31.13 -7.18 -21.55
CA LYS A 7 31.32 -8.52 -21.03
C LYS A 7 30.48 -8.78 -19.77
N VAL A 8 30.29 -7.78 -18.91
CA VAL A 8 29.39 -7.89 -17.75
C VAL A 8 27.95 -8.11 -18.21
N ILE A 9 27.49 -7.42 -19.26
CA ILE A 9 26.14 -7.61 -19.82
C ILE A 9 25.98 -9.05 -20.35
N GLU A 10 26.93 -9.52 -21.16
CA GLU A 10 26.93 -10.88 -21.73
C GLU A 10 26.88 -11.94 -20.62
N VAL A 11 27.78 -11.86 -19.63
CA VAL A 11 27.84 -12.82 -18.52
C VAL A 11 26.58 -12.76 -17.65
N SER A 12 26.01 -11.58 -17.44
CA SER A 12 24.77 -11.45 -16.65
C SER A 12 23.58 -12.06 -17.38
N LEU A 13 23.48 -11.88 -18.70
CA LEU A 13 22.42 -12.53 -19.51
C LEU A 13 22.53 -14.06 -19.45
N ASP A 14 23.74 -14.60 -19.63
CA ASP A 14 23.98 -16.05 -19.51
C ASP A 14 23.65 -16.56 -18.09
N GLY A 15 24.00 -15.78 -17.06
CA GLY A 15 23.70 -16.09 -15.67
C GLY A 15 22.19 -16.10 -15.38
N GLU A 16 21.43 -15.15 -15.93
CA GLU A 16 19.97 -15.12 -15.78
C GLU A 16 19.29 -16.37 -16.38
N ASP A 17 19.77 -16.87 -17.53
CA ASP A 17 19.24 -18.09 -18.15
C ASP A 17 19.64 -19.36 -17.39
N GLN A 18 20.92 -19.46 -17.01
CA GLN A 18 21.45 -20.61 -16.28
C GLN A 18 20.83 -20.76 -14.89
N ASP A 19 20.65 -19.66 -14.17
CA ASP A 19 20.14 -19.63 -12.80
C ASP A 19 18.63 -19.35 -12.72
N ARG A 20 17.88 -19.51 -13.82
CA ARG A 20 16.45 -19.14 -13.91
C ARG A 20 15.56 -19.72 -12.80
N GLU A 21 15.92 -20.88 -12.25
CA GLU A 21 15.20 -21.56 -11.16
C GLU A 21 15.51 -20.96 -9.77
N TYR A 22 16.45 -20.02 -9.69
CA TYR A 22 16.90 -19.36 -8.46
C TYR A 22 16.62 -17.86 -8.53
N PRO A 23 15.40 -17.41 -8.15
CA PRO A 23 14.98 -16.01 -8.30
C PRO A 23 15.96 -15.00 -7.69
N GLY A 24 16.57 -15.31 -6.54
CA GLY A 24 17.55 -14.43 -5.90
C GLY A 24 18.86 -14.27 -6.70
N LEU A 25 19.28 -15.30 -7.44
CA LEU A 25 20.45 -15.19 -8.33
C LEU A 25 20.10 -14.41 -9.59
N VAL A 26 18.92 -14.67 -10.18
CA VAL A 26 18.41 -13.89 -11.32
C VAL A 26 18.34 -12.40 -10.99
N THR A 27 17.81 -12.03 -9.82
CA THR A 27 17.80 -10.62 -9.36
C THR A 27 19.21 -10.05 -9.30
N LYS A 28 20.17 -10.80 -8.78
CA LYS A 28 21.56 -10.36 -8.67
C LYS A 28 22.23 -10.16 -10.03
N TRP A 29 21.96 -11.03 -11.00
CA TRP A 29 22.42 -10.86 -12.38
C TRP A 29 21.80 -9.62 -13.03
N LYS A 30 20.50 -9.41 -12.86
CA LYS A 30 19.81 -8.18 -13.30
C LYS A 30 20.43 -6.92 -12.69
N GLU A 31 20.81 -6.93 -11.41
CA GLU A 31 21.52 -5.80 -10.78
C GLU A 31 22.88 -5.51 -11.43
N TYR A 32 23.66 -6.55 -11.77
CA TYR A 32 24.94 -6.37 -12.47
C TYR A 32 24.74 -5.79 -13.88
N ARG A 33 23.78 -6.34 -14.63
CA ARG A 33 23.40 -5.86 -15.96
C ARG A 33 22.92 -4.41 -15.92
N TYR A 34 22.09 -4.06 -14.94
CA TYR A 34 21.60 -2.71 -14.71
C TYR A 34 22.74 -1.71 -14.49
N LYS A 35 23.71 -2.05 -13.63
CA LYS A 35 24.90 -1.21 -13.39
C LYS A 35 25.74 -1.03 -14.64
N ALA A 36 25.93 -2.08 -15.44
CA ALA A 36 26.65 -1.98 -16.70
C ALA A 36 25.93 -1.07 -17.71
N TYR A 37 24.60 -1.16 -17.84
CA TYR A 37 23.83 -0.23 -18.67
C TYR A 37 23.98 1.23 -18.21
N LYS A 38 23.92 1.47 -16.89
CA LYS A 38 24.10 2.79 -16.30
C LYS A 38 25.48 3.39 -16.62
N ASP A 39 26.55 2.60 -16.45
CA ASP A 39 27.93 3.03 -16.70
C ASP A 39 28.22 3.26 -18.20
N LEU A 40 27.52 2.55 -19.09
CA LEU A 40 27.58 2.75 -20.54
C LEU A 40 26.67 3.87 -21.06
N GLY A 41 25.83 4.47 -20.22
CA GLY A 41 24.85 5.48 -20.63
C GLY A 41 23.69 4.94 -21.47
N ARG A 42 23.44 3.63 -21.41
CA ARG A 42 22.37 2.91 -22.13
C ARG A 42 21.01 3.10 -21.45
N LYS A 43 20.45 4.31 -21.59
CA LYS A 43 19.25 4.73 -20.85
C LYS A 43 18.00 3.91 -21.17
N GLU A 44 17.79 3.52 -22.42
CA GLU A 44 16.61 2.76 -22.83
C GLU A 44 16.60 1.37 -22.19
N GLU A 45 17.74 0.67 -22.25
CA GLU A 45 17.91 -0.65 -21.62
C GLU A 45 17.87 -0.56 -20.09
N GLN A 46 18.46 0.50 -19.52
CA GLN A 46 18.38 0.77 -18.08
C GLN A 46 16.93 0.97 -17.64
N GLN A 47 16.14 1.76 -18.36
CA GLN A 47 14.73 2.01 -18.05
C GLN A 47 13.89 0.75 -18.18
N SER A 48 14.11 -0.03 -19.24
CA SER A 48 13.41 -1.30 -19.45
C SER A 48 13.66 -2.29 -18.30
N LEU A 49 14.93 -2.49 -17.93
CA LEU A 49 15.31 -3.43 -16.88
C LEU A 49 14.86 -2.98 -15.48
N ALA A 50 15.00 -1.69 -15.15
CA ALA A 50 14.48 -1.20 -13.88
C ALA A 50 12.95 -1.34 -13.78
N ARG A 51 12.22 -1.17 -14.90
CA ARG A 51 10.77 -1.32 -14.92
C ARG A 51 10.37 -2.78 -14.70
N GLU A 52 11.07 -3.70 -15.35
CA GLU A 52 10.89 -5.14 -15.12
C GLU A 52 11.11 -5.49 -13.64
N MET A 53 12.26 -5.11 -13.07
CA MET A 53 12.59 -5.38 -11.67
C MET A 53 11.59 -4.74 -10.69
N PHE A 54 11.13 -3.52 -10.97
CA PHE A 54 10.10 -2.85 -10.19
C PHE A 54 8.78 -3.64 -10.20
N LEU A 55 8.30 -4.04 -11.38
CA LEU A 55 7.06 -4.81 -11.53
C LEU A 55 7.14 -6.22 -10.92
N ASP A 56 8.35 -6.78 -10.85
CA ASP A 56 8.65 -8.03 -10.14
C ASP A 56 8.72 -7.86 -8.60
N GLY A 57 8.64 -6.63 -8.11
CA GLY A 57 8.48 -6.31 -6.69
C GLY A 57 9.66 -5.60 -6.04
N ASP A 58 10.73 -5.30 -6.79
CA ASP A 58 11.83 -4.48 -6.30
C ASP A 58 11.45 -2.99 -6.31
N PHE A 59 10.76 -2.56 -5.26
CA PHE A 59 10.39 -1.16 -5.09
C PHE A 59 11.62 -0.23 -5.00
N GLY A 60 12.81 -0.76 -4.73
CA GLY A 60 14.06 0.01 -4.75
C GLY A 60 14.34 0.66 -6.11
N MET A 61 13.91 0.00 -7.20
CA MET A 61 14.05 0.52 -8.56
C MET A 61 13.19 1.75 -8.86
N TYR A 62 12.17 2.06 -8.04
CA TYR A 62 11.31 3.23 -8.28
C TYR A 62 12.10 4.54 -8.30
N GLY A 63 13.09 4.69 -7.41
CA GLY A 63 13.91 5.91 -7.35
C GLY A 63 14.72 6.12 -8.64
N GLU A 64 15.27 5.05 -9.18
CA GLU A 64 16.00 5.08 -10.45
C GLU A 64 15.05 5.35 -11.63
N LEU A 65 13.89 4.68 -11.68
CA LEU A 65 12.89 4.92 -12.71
C LEU A 65 12.39 6.36 -12.72
N LYS A 66 12.16 6.93 -11.54
CA LYS A 66 11.73 8.33 -11.40
C LYS A 66 12.79 9.29 -11.95
N GLU A 67 14.07 9.01 -11.74
CA GLU A 67 15.14 9.85 -12.27
C GLU A 67 15.33 9.69 -13.78
N LEU A 68 15.19 8.47 -14.30
CA LEU A 68 15.21 8.21 -15.75
C LEU A 68 14.02 8.85 -16.45
N GLY A 69 12.85 8.85 -15.81
CA GLY A 69 11.61 9.43 -16.32
C GLY A 69 11.39 10.90 -15.95
N LYS A 70 12.39 11.61 -15.39
CA LYS A 70 12.19 12.97 -14.84
C LYS A 70 11.71 14.02 -15.84
N GLU A 71 11.99 13.81 -17.12
CA GLU A 71 11.56 14.70 -18.22
C GLU A 71 10.11 14.37 -18.66
N ASN A 72 9.57 13.22 -18.26
CA ASN A 72 8.19 12.83 -18.52
C ASN A 72 7.31 13.20 -17.32
N GLU A 73 6.58 14.30 -17.43
CA GLU A 73 5.63 14.77 -16.41
C GLU A 73 4.52 13.75 -16.12
N ARG A 74 4.21 12.86 -17.06
CA ARG A 74 3.19 11.80 -16.91
C ARG A 74 3.74 10.51 -16.33
N PHE A 75 5.05 10.39 -16.11
CA PHE A 75 5.70 9.14 -15.68
C PHE A 75 5.01 8.50 -14.47
N TYR A 76 4.70 9.31 -13.45
CA TYR A 76 4.01 8.83 -12.26
C TYR A 76 2.60 8.30 -12.56
N GLU A 77 1.82 9.02 -13.37
CA GLU A 77 0.45 8.61 -13.72
C GLU A 77 0.46 7.35 -14.59
N GLU A 78 1.37 7.27 -15.56
CA GLU A 78 1.53 6.09 -16.43
C GLU A 78 1.89 4.84 -15.62
N LEU A 79 2.78 4.97 -14.63
CA LEU A 79 3.15 3.87 -13.75
C LEU A 79 1.97 3.45 -12.85
N LYS A 80 1.18 4.40 -12.35
CA LYS A 80 -0.06 4.10 -11.62
C LYS A 80 -1.07 3.37 -12.50
N GLU A 81 -1.30 3.84 -13.73
CA GLU A 81 -2.22 3.23 -14.68
C GLU A 81 -1.82 1.78 -15.02
N GLU A 82 -0.53 1.54 -15.24
CA GLU A 82 0.01 0.19 -15.46
C GLU A 82 -0.26 -0.74 -14.27
N LEU A 83 0.02 -0.28 -13.04
CA LEU A 83 -0.23 -1.08 -11.84
C LEU A 83 -1.73 -1.34 -11.63
N LYS A 84 -2.58 -0.35 -11.88
CA LYS A 84 -4.06 -0.49 -11.81
C LYS A 84 -4.60 -1.45 -12.87
N GLY A 85 -3.96 -1.53 -14.03
CA GLY A 85 -4.32 -2.45 -15.11
C GLY A 85 -4.01 -3.92 -14.83
N ASN A 86 -3.27 -4.21 -13.75
CA ASN A 86 -2.80 -5.55 -13.42
C ASN A 86 -3.39 -6.03 -12.07
N ASN A 87 -4.31 -7.00 -12.11
CA ASN A 87 -5.03 -7.51 -10.93
C ASN A 87 -4.22 -8.41 -9.98
N ARG A 88 -2.88 -8.41 -10.07
CA ARG A 88 -2.03 -9.16 -9.16
C ARG A 88 -1.95 -8.44 -7.80
N TRP A 89 -1.96 -9.21 -6.71
CA TRP A 89 -1.74 -8.68 -5.35
C TRP A 89 -0.44 -7.86 -5.24
N LEU A 90 0.60 -8.28 -5.96
CA LEU A 90 1.87 -7.55 -6.04
C LEU A 90 1.69 -6.13 -6.60
N SER A 91 0.87 -5.96 -7.65
CA SER A 91 0.61 -4.67 -8.27
C SER A 91 -0.12 -3.73 -7.31
N GLU A 92 -1.11 -4.23 -6.58
CA GLU A 92 -1.82 -3.43 -5.57
C GLU A 92 -0.88 -3.00 -4.43
N ARG A 93 0.02 -3.90 -4.00
CA ARG A 93 1.06 -3.57 -3.01
C ARG A 93 2.00 -2.48 -3.51
N LEU A 94 2.53 -2.63 -4.72
CA LEU A 94 3.42 -1.63 -5.34
C LEU A 94 2.71 -0.29 -5.52
N LEU A 95 1.45 -0.29 -5.95
CA LEU A 95 0.63 0.91 -6.10
C LEU A 95 0.48 1.63 -4.76
N LEU A 96 0.18 0.91 -3.67
CA LEU A 96 0.07 1.52 -2.35
C LEU A 96 1.41 2.13 -1.90
N GLN A 97 2.53 1.41 -2.08
CA GLN A 97 3.87 1.95 -1.76
C GLN A 97 4.19 3.20 -2.57
N LEU A 98 3.80 3.22 -3.85
CA LEU A 98 3.98 4.34 -4.76
C LEU A 98 3.18 5.57 -4.29
N ILE A 99 1.89 5.38 -3.98
CA ILE A 99 1.00 6.41 -3.41
C ILE A 99 1.57 6.98 -2.10
N GLU A 100 2.07 6.12 -1.22
CA GLU A 100 2.68 6.53 0.05
C GLU A 100 3.96 7.35 -0.17
N LYS A 101 4.83 6.89 -1.09
CA LYS A 101 6.10 7.53 -1.42
C LYS A 101 5.90 8.94 -1.99
N GLU A 102 4.91 9.10 -2.87
CA GLU A 102 4.60 10.38 -3.53
C GLU A 102 3.62 11.26 -2.75
N ASN A 103 3.12 10.78 -1.60
CA ASN A 103 2.12 11.48 -0.79
C ASN A 103 0.82 11.83 -1.54
N ASP A 104 0.45 11.03 -2.54
CA ASP A 104 -0.74 11.23 -3.36
C ASP A 104 -2.01 10.95 -2.52
N THR A 105 -2.56 12.03 -1.96
CA THR A 105 -3.65 11.94 -0.98
C THR A 105 -4.98 11.63 -1.67
N GLU A 106 -5.15 12.06 -2.92
CA GLU A 106 -6.33 11.78 -3.71
C GLU A 106 -6.41 10.28 -4.06
N GLU A 107 -5.31 9.72 -4.58
CA GLU A 107 -5.26 8.29 -4.90
C GLU A 107 -5.34 7.44 -3.63
N LEU A 108 -4.75 7.89 -2.52
CA LEU A 108 -4.90 7.21 -1.22
C LEU A 108 -6.36 7.15 -0.76
N MET A 109 -7.13 8.23 -0.98
CA MET A 109 -8.55 8.24 -0.66
C MET A 109 -9.32 7.24 -1.52
N ILE A 110 -9.04 7.18 -2.83
CA ILE A 110 -9.63 6.18 -3.75
C ILE A 110 -9.31 4.75 -3.27
N PHE A 111 -8.06 4.50 -2.88
CA PHE A 111 -7.64 3.21 -2.35
C PHE A 111 -8.41 2.83 -1.09
N VAL A 112 -8.53 3.74 -0.12
CA VAL A 112 -9.24 3.49 1.15
C VAL A 112 -10.75 3.27 0.94
N ARG A 113 -11.38 3.94 -0.03
CA ARG A 113 -12.79 3.67 -0.40
C ARG A 113 -13.00 2.22 -0.81
N LYS A 114 -12.07 1.67 -1.60
CA LYS A 114 -12.11 0.27 -2.07
C LYS A 114 -11.71 -0.71 -0.96
N ASN A 115 -10.83 -0.28 -0.06
CA ASN A 115 -10.26 -1.09 1.01
C ASN A 115 -10.47 -0.45 2.40
N PRO A 116 -11.70 -0.45 2.96
CA PRO A 116 -12.00 0.21 4.23
C PRO A 116 -11.19 -0.28 5.43
N SER A 117 -10.62 -1.48 5.39
CA SER A 117 -9.74 -2.01 6.45
C SER A 117 -8.48 -1.15 6.68
N TYR A 118 -8.07 -0.35 5.69
CA TYR A 118 -6.94 0.57 5.82
C TYR A 118 -7.30 1.92 6.45
N ILE A 119 -8.58 2.16 6.77
CA ILE A 119 -9.03 3.45 7.30
C ILE A 119 -8.30 3.82 8.60
N GLU A 120 -8.01 2.87 9.49
CA GLU A 120 -7.30 3.16 10.74
C GLU A 120 -5.89 3.69 10.51
N ARG A 121 -5.20 3.16 9.48
CA ARG A 121 -3.84 3.55 9.13
C ARG A 121 -3.80 4.97 8.55
N TYR A 122 -4.78 5.32 7.71
CA TYR A 122 -4.71 6.54 6.91
C TYR A 122 -5.67 7.65 7.34
N ALA A 123 -6.61 7.40 8.26
CA ALA A 123 -7.59 8.37 8.70
C ALA A 123 -6.97 9.70 9.13
N GLY A 124 -5.87 9.66 9.91
CA GLY A 124 -5.18 10.88 10.35
C GLY A 124 -4.60 11.72 9.20
N LYS A 125 -4.11 11.08 8.14
CA LYS A 125 -3.58 11.77 6.94
C LYS A 125 -4.73 12.32 6.09
N LEU A 126 -5.73 11.49 5.81
CA LEU A 126 -6.83 11.82 4.91
C LEU A 126 -7.79 12.86 5.50
N ALA A 127 -7.99 12.86 6.82
CA ALA A 127 -8.93 13.77 7.49
C ALA A 127 -8.60 15.25 7.35
N LYS A 128 -7.38 15.61 6.93
CA LYS A 128 -7.02 17.00 6.61
C LYS A 128 -7.84 17.58 5.46
N HIS A 129 -8.21 16.74 4.49
CA HIS A 129 -8.91 17.14 3.28
C HIS A 129 -10.26 16.45 3.09
N TYR A 130 -10.44 15.27 3.71
CA TYR A 130 -11.62 14.40 3.53
C TYR A 130 -12.29 14.04 4.86
N LYS A 131 -12.34 14.97 5.83
CA LYS A 131 -12.76 14.66 7.23
C LYS A 131 -14.10 13.94 7.32
N GLU A 132 -15.14 14.46 6.69
CA GLU A 132 -16.50 13.90 6.76
C GLU A 132 -16.55 12.51 6.14
N GLU A 133 -15.95 12.35 4.95
CA GLU A 133 -15.92 11.08 4.24
C GLU A 133 -15.13 10.00 5.00
N VAL A 134 -13.94 10.34 5.49
CA VAL A 134 -13.10 9.44 6.31
C VAL A 134 -13.85 9.02 7.57
N THR A 135 -14.56 9.95 8.21
CA THR A 135 -15.38 9.66 9.40
C THR A 135 -16.50 8.67 9.06
N GLY A 136 -17.18 8.87 7.92
CA GLY A 136 -18.22 7.96 7.44
C GLY A 136 -17.70 6.55 7.15
N ILE A 137 -16.59 6.42 6.44
CA ILE A 137 -15.96 5.11 6.15
C ILE A 137 -15.52 4.42 7.43
N TYR A 138 -14.89 5.15 8.35
CA TYR A 138 -14.42 4.57 9.61
C TYR A 138 -15.59 4.10 10.47
N ARG A 139 -16.66 4.89 10.57
CA ARG A 139 -17.90 4.49 11.22
C ARG A 139 -18.46 3.19 10.62
N ALA A 140 -18.59 3.12 9.30
CA ALA A 140 -19.08 1.92 8.62
C ALA A 140 -18.17 0.70 8.86
N TYR A 141 -16.86 0.89 8.86
CA TYR A 141 -15.89 -0.15 9.15
C TYR A 141 -16.07 -0.71 10.57
N ILE A 142 -16.25 0.16 11.58
CA ILE A 142 -16.51 -0.26 12.97
C ILE A 142 -17.80 -1.10 13.07
N TYR A 143 -18.88 -0.69 12.41
CA TYR A 143 -20.13 -1.47 12.41
C TYR A 143 -19.95 -2.86 11.77
N ASN A 144 -19.22 -2.95 10.66
CA ASN A 144 -18.94 -4.22 10.00
C ASN A 144 -18.12 -5.16 10.89
N GLU A 145 -17.09 -4.64 11.56
CA GLU A 145 -16.28 -5.41 12.53
C GLU A 145 -17.10 -5.85 13.75
N ALA A 146 -18.00 -4.99 14.25
CA ALA A 146 -18.88 -5.33 15.36
C ALA A 146 -19.89 -6.43 14.98
N LYS A 147 -20.38 -6.41 13.74
CA LYS A 147 -21.31 -7.44 13.22
C LYS A 147 -20.64 -8.81 13.11
N SER A 148 -19.37 -8.86 12.69
CA SER A 148 -18.61 -10.12 12.57
C SER A 148 -18.05 -10.61 13.93
N ALA A 149 -17.99 -9.73 14.94
CA ALA A 149 -17.50 -10.07 16.27
C ALA A 149 -18.42 -11.06 17.02
N SER A 150 -17.84 -12.18 17.44
CA SER A 150 -18.51 -13.29 18.12
C SER A 150 -17.86 -13.68 19.46
N ASN A 151 -16.71 -13.09 19.79
CA ASN A 151 -16.00 -13.39 21.03
C ASN A 151 -15.42 -12.14 21.69
N ARG A 152 -15.04 -12.28 22.96
CA ARG A 152 -14.56 -11.19 23.80
C ARG A 152 -13.29 -10.52 23.27
N SER A 153 -12.41 -11.26 22.59
CA SER A 153 -11.23 -10.68 21.95
C SER A 153 -11.66 -9.72 20.84
N GLN A 154 -12.55 -10.14 19.95
CA GLN A 154 -13.08 -9.30 18.87
C GLN A 154 -13.87 -8.09 19.39
N TYR A 155 -14.63 -8.23 20.49
CA TYR A 155 -15.29 -7.08 21.12
C TYR A 155 -14.30 -6.02 21.61
N ARG A 156 -13.17 -6.44 22.19
CA ARG A 156 -12.10 -5.53 22.61
C ARG A 156 -11.45 -4.85 21.41
N GLU A 157 -11.27 -5.56 20.29
CA GLU A 157 -10.79 -4.96 19.04
C GLU A 157 -11.71 -3.83 18.58
N VAL A 158 -13.03 -4.07 18.52
CA VAL A 158 -14.03 -3.04 18.17
C VAL A 158 -13.94 -1.84 19.11
N CYS A 159 -13.84 -2.07 20.43
CA CYS A 159 -13.70 -1.00 21.41
C CYS A 159 -12.42 -0.19 21.21
N ARG A 160 -11.30 -0.82 20.84
CA ARG A 160 -10.06 -0.12 20.51
C ARG A 160 -10.25 0.78 19.29
N LYS A 161 -10.91 0.27 18.23
CA LYS A 161 -11.23 1.06 17.02
C LYS A 161 -12.09 2.27 17.37
N LEU A 162 -13.08 2.13 18.27
CA LEU A 162 -13.89 3.25 18.76
C LEU A 162 -13.07 4.32 19.50
N ILE A 163 -12.10 3.91 20.32
CA ILE A 163 -11.18 4.85 20.99
C ILE A 163 -10.34 5.62 19.98
N HIS A 164 -9.86 4.96 18.91
CA HIS A 164 -9.13 5.63 17.84
C HIS A 164 -10.03 6.56 17.02
N PHE A 165 -11.25 6.12 16.70
CA PHE A 165 -12.27 6.93 16.02
C PHE A 165 -12.61 8.21 16.80
N LYS A 166 -12.71 8.15 18.14
CA LYS A 166 -12.91 9.33 18.99
C LYS A 166 -11.86 10.43 18.75
N LYS A 167 -10.59 10.05 18.53
CA LYS A 167 -9.51 11.02 18.28
C LYS A 167 -9.71 11.78 16.97
N LEU A 168 -10.43 11.19 16.02
CA LEU A 168 -10.76 11.77 14.72
C LEU A 168 -12.07 12.58 14.75
N ALA A 169 -13.14 11.97 15.24
CA ALA A 169 -14.51 12.47 15.10
C ALA A 169 -15.04 13.17 16.36
N GLY A 170 -14.39 12.98 17.51
CA GLY A 170 -14.78 13.55 18.79
C GLY A 170 -15.65 12.61 19.65
N LYS A 171 -15.89 13.04 20.89
CA LYS A 171 -16.68 12.28 21.88
C LYS A 171 -18.15 12.09 21.49
N PRO A 172 -18.87 13.11 20.95
CA PRO A 172 -20.28 12.94 20.59
C PRO A 172 -20.50 11.83 19.55
N GLU A 173 -19.68 11.84 18.50
CA GLU A 173 -19.67 10.85 17.42
C GLU A 173 -19.36 9.43 17.91
N GLN A 174 -18.42 9.30 18.85
CA GLN A 174 -18.13 8.01 19.50
C GLN A 174 -19.33 7.50 20.32
N ALA A 175 -19.97 8.39 21.10
CA ALA A 175 -21.08 8.02 21.97
C ALA A 175 -22.28 7.51 21.17
N GLU A 176 -22.61 8.14 20.04
CA GLU A 176 -23.68 7.66 19.15
C GLU A 176 -23.43 6.23 18.67
N ILE A 177 -22.19 5.90 18.28
CA ILE A 177 -21.86 4.53 17.83
C ILE A 177 -21.95 3.54 19.01
N ILE A 178 -21.46 3.91 20.19
CA ILE A 178 -21.56 3.06 21.39
C ILE A 178 -23.02 2.73 21.71
N GLU A 179 -23.90 3.74 21.68
CA GLU A 179 -25.32 3.56 21.96
C GLU A 179 -26.00 2.65 20.94
N ARG A 180 -25.78 2.87 19.64
CA ARG A 180 -26.28 1.96 18.60
C ARG A 180 -25.76 0.54 18.76
N LEU A 181 -24.46 0.37 19.00
CA LEU A 181 -23.88 -0.96 19.18
C LEU A 181 -24.45 -1.67 20.41
N ALA A 182 -24.67 -0.95 21.50
CA ALA A 182 -25.31 -1.50 22.70
C ALA A 182 -26.76 -1.93 22.41
N GLU A 183 -27.50 -1.14 21.63
CA GLU A 183 -28.87 -1.45 21.23
C GLU A 183 -28.96 -2.70 20.32
N ASP A 184 -28.08 -2.79 19.33
CA ASP A 184 -28.05 -3.90 18.37
C ASP A 184 -27.55 -5.21 19.01
N ASN A 185 -26.78 -5.12 20.10
CA ASN A 185 -26.12 -6.25 20.73
C ASN A 185 -26.62 -6.53 22.17
N LYS A 186 -27.87 -6.17 22.49
CA LYS A 186 -28.52 -6.40 23.81
C LYS A 186 -28.40 -7.84 24.33
N ARG A 187 -28.29 -8.82 23.43
CA ARG A 187 -28.16 -10.26 23.76
C ARG A 187 -26.72 -10.74 23.94
N LYS A 188 -25.73 -9.85 23.90
CA LYS A 188 -24.30 -10.16 24.07
C LYS A 188 -23.74 -9.44 25.30
N PRO A 189 -23.98 -9.93 26.54
CA PRO A 189 -23.55 -9.27 27.77
C PRO A 189 -22.05 -8.95 27.77
N ALA A 190 -21.22 -9.89 27.32
CA ALA A 190 -19.78 -9.69 27.23
C ALA A 190 -19.36 -8.56 26.28
N PHE A 191 -20.17 -8.21 25.28
CA PHE A 191 -19.88 -7.06 24.42
C PHE A 191 -20.31 -5.76 25.11
N LEU A 192 -21.49 -5.73 25.73
CA LEU A 192 -21.96 -4.59 26.52
C LEU A 192 -20.97 -4.20 27.63
N ASP A 193 -20.40 -5.19 28.32
CA ASP A 193 -19.36 -5.00 29.34
C ASP A 193 -18.10 -4.32 28.78
N GLU A 194 -17.72 -4.60 27.52
CA GLU A 194 -16.56 -3.96 26.90
C GLU A 194 -16.91 -2.54 26.41
N LEU A 195 -18.12 -2.31 25.90
CA LEU A 195 -18.61 -0.99 25.48
C LEU A 195 -18.70 -0.02 26.66
N GLU A 196 -19.18 -0.47 27.82
CA GLU A 196 -19.35 0.39 29.01
C GLU A 196 -18.00 0.94 29.52
N LYS A 197 -16.90 0.21 29.33
CA LYS A 197 -15.56 0.65 29.74
C LYS A 197 -15.03 1.85 28.95
N ILE A 198 -15.58 2.13 27.77
CA ILE A 198 -15.06 3.14 26.85
C ILE A 198 -16.00 4.33 26.65
N ARG A 199 -17.11 4.36 27.38
CA ARG A 199 -18.13 5.42 27.34
C ARG A 199 -17.61 6.75 27.93
#